data_AF-A0A7H0KC18-F1
#
_entry.id   AF-A0A7H0KC18-F1
#
_cell.length_a   1.000
_cell.length_b   1.000
_cell.length_c   1.000
_cell.angle_alpha   90.00
_cell.angle_beta   90.00
_cell.angle_gamma   90.00
#
_symmetry.space_group_name_H-M   'P 1'
#
loop_
_entity.id
_entity.type
_entity.pdbx_description
1 polymer ?
#
loop_
_entity_poly.entity_id
_entity_poly.type
_entity_poly.pdbx_seq_one_letter_code
_entity_poly.pdbx_strand_id
1 'polypeptide(L)'
;MARREFNSTDHLNPEAVAAFVDGELSDSAFHRAAKHLADCDECRAEVDCQRKAANRLRVVDDSGVHAPASLVERLAGLCADDLAGDAEGDSARRGEAAREKLGRLGNALQSSVQSSLSALKRRGE
;
A
#
# COMPACT_ATOMS: atom_id res chain seq x y z
N MET A 1 -21.97 -10.12 -5.08
CA MET A 1 -21.27 -11.17 -5.86
C MET A 1 -21.01 -12.32 -4.90
N ALA A 2 -21.46 -13.53 -5.22
CA ALA A 2 -21.27 -14.68 -4.33
C ALA A 2 -19.78 -15.07 -4.29
N ARG A 3 -19.25 -15.26 -3.09
CA ARG A 3 -17.86 -15.62 -2.85
C ARG A 3 -17.67 -17.11 -3.18
N ARG A 4 -16.62 -17.45 -3.92
CA ARG A 4 -16.37 -18.84 -4.34
C ARG A 4 -16.05 -19.69 -3.11
N GLU A 5 -16.71 -20.84 -2.99
CA GLU A 5 -16.36 -21.85 -1.99
C GLU A 5 -15.13 -22.62 -2.49
N PHE A 6 -14.05 -22.56 -1.71
CA PHE A 6 -12.79 -23.28 -1.96
C PHE A 6 -12.79 -24.57 -1.13
N ASN A 7 -12.26 -25.66 -1.68
CA ASN A 7 -12.12 -26.94 -0.97
C ASN A 7 -10.70 -27.02 -0.37
N SER A 8 -10.44 -27.80 0.69
CA SER A 8 -9.16 -27.76 1.46
C SER A 8 -7.85 -27.94 0.65
N THR A 9 -7.90 -28.49 -0.57
CA THR A 9 -6.74 -28.59 -1.50
C THR A 9 -6.52 -27.36 -2.38
N ASP A 10 -7.46 -26.41 -2.35
CA ASP A 10 -7.50 -25.19 -3.17
C ASP A 10 -7.01 -23.95 -2.39
N HIS A 11 -6.72 -24.12 -1.10
CA HIS A 11 -6.15 -23.10 -0.22
C HIS A 11 -4.62 -23.03 -0.34
N LEU A 12 -4.05 -21.91 0.11
CA LEU A 12 -2.60 -21.80 0.24
C LEU A 12 -2.10 -22.84 1.24
N ASN A 13 -1.02 -23.54 0.88
CA ASN A 13 -0.27 -24.37 1.83
C ASN A 13 0.21 -23.47 2.99
N PRO A 14 0.17 -23.93 4.26
CA PRO A 14 0.80 -23.26 5.40
C PRO A 14 2.18 -22.65 5.12
N GLU A 15 3.01 -23.35 4.34
CA GLU A 15 4.37 -22.89 4.01
C GLU A 15 4.35 -21.71 3.05
N ALA A 16 3.36 -21.66 2.15
CA ALA A 16 3.12 -20.50 1.30
C ALA A 16 2.54 -19.31 2.08
N VAL A 17 1.73 -19.56 3.12
CA VAL A 17 1.23 -18.52 4.02
C VAL A 17 2.38 -17.89 4.81
N ALA A 18 3.27 -18.71 5.38
CA ALA A 18 4.47 -18.24 6.08
C ALA A 18 5.37 -17.43 5.14
N ALA A 19 5.73 -17.98 3.99
CA ALA A 19 6.58 -17.30 3.01
C ALA A 19 5.93 -16.00 2.48
N PHE A 20 4.60 -15.94 2.35
CA PHE A 20 3.90 -14.71 1.96
C PHE A 20 4.02 -13.62 3.03
N VAL A 21 3.91 -13.98 4.32
CA VAL A 21 4.04 -13.04 5.44
C VAL A 21 5.48 -12.55 5.61
N ASP A 22 6.45 -13.43 5.40
CA ASP A 22 7.87 -13.11 5.53
C ASP A 22 8.44 -12.39 4.29
N GLY A 23 7.71 -12.40 3.17
CA GLY A 23 8.14 -11.75 1.92
C GLY A 23 9.11 -12.59 1.08
N GLU A 24 9.17 -13.90 1.34
CA GLU A 24 10.14 -14.85 0.76
C GLU A 24 9.61 -15.59 -0.48
N LEU A 25 8.41 -15.23 -0.97
CA LEU A 25 7.89 -15.78 -2.22
C LEU A 25 8.56 -15.12 -3.43
N SER A 26 8.81 -15.90 -4.47
CA SER A 26 9.15 -15.34 -5.78
C SER A 26 8.03 -14.43 -6.29
N ASP A 27 8.35 -13.42 -7.12
CA ASP A 27 7.37 -12.47 -7.66
C ASP A 27 6.14 -13.17 -8.26
N SER A 28 6.36 -14.22 -9.05
CA SER A 28 5.27 -14.98 -9.67
C SER A 28 4.38 -15.68 -8.65
N ALA A 29 4.95 -16.21 -7.56
CA ALA A 29 4.21 -16.87 -6.48
C ALA A 29 3.46 -15.85 -5.62
N PHE A 30 4.08 -14.71 -5.33
CA PHE A 30 3.46 -13.60 -4.62
C PHE A 30 2.20 -13.10 -5.35
N HIS A 31 2.27 -12.85 -6.66
CA HIS A 31 1.10 -12.41 -7.44
C HIS A 31 -0.05 -13.42 -7.41
N ARG A 32 0.26 -14.73 -7.50
CA ARG A 32 -0.77 -15.78 -7.40
C ARG A 32 -1.39 -15.82 -6.00
N ALA A 33 -0.57 -15.76 -4.96
CA ALA A 33 -1.05 -15.71 -3.57
C ALA A 33 -1.90 -14.47 -3.31
N ALA A 34 -1.46 -13.29 -3.73
CA ALA A 34 -2.21 -12.04 -3.59
C ALA A 34 -3.58 -12.11 -4.28
N LYS A 35 -3.64 -12.68 -5.49
CA LYS A 35 -4.90 -12.93 -6.19
C LYS A 35 -5.80 -13.89 -5.40
N HIS A 36 -5.26 -15.00 -4.91
CA HIS A 36 -6.01 -15.95 -4.09
C HIS A 36 -6.57 -15.29 -2.82
N LEU A 37 -5.78 -14.48 -2.13
CA LEU A 37 -6.21 -13.76 -0.93
C LEU A 37 -7.33 -12.75 -1.20
N ALA A 38 -7.41 -12.19 -2.42
CA ALA A 38 -8.52 -11.31 -2.80
C ALA A 38 -9.86 -12.06 -2.85
N ASP A 39 -9.82 -13.35 -3.23
CA ASP A 39 -11.00 -14.18 -3.46
C ASP A 39 -11.34 -15.10 -2.26
N CYS A 40 -10.37 -15.45 -1.41
CA CYS A 40 -10.52 -16.40 -0.29
C CYS A 40 -10.35 -15.71 1.08
N ASP A 41 -11.32 -15.89 2.00
CA ASP A 41 -11.35 -15.19 3.31
C ASP A 41 -10.62 -16.03 4.35
N GLU A 42 -10.66 -17.36 4.20
CA GLU A 42 -9.98 -18.29 5.09
C GLU A 42 -8.47 -18.11 5.01
N CYS A 43 -7.88 -18.12 3.81
CA CYS A 43 -6.46 -17.84 3.64
C CYS A 43 -6.08 -16.41 4.07
N ARG A 44 -7.01 -15.46 3.99
CA ARG A 44 -6.79 -14.10 4.52
C ARG A 44 -6.71 -14.11 6.04
N ALA A 45 -7.61 -14.83 6.70
CA ALA A 45 -7.60 -15.01 8.13
C ALA A 45 -6.33 -15.73 8.61
N GLU A 46 -5.85 -16.74 7.87
CA GLU A 46 -4.58 -17.42 8.16
C GLU A 46 -3.38 -16.50 8.03
N VAL A 47 -3.28 -15.71 6.95
CA VAL A 47 -2.23 -14.70 6.78
C VAL A 47 -2.23 -13.69 7.92
N ASP A 48 -3.41 -13.21 8.34
CA ASP A 48 -3.53 -12.28 9.46
C ASP A 48 -3.15 -12.92 10.80
N CYS A 49 -3.47 -14.20 11.01
CA CYS A 49 -3.02 -14.97 12.16
C CYS A 49 -1.48 -15.07 12.20
N GLN A 50 -0.88 -15.43 11.06
CA GLN A 50 0.56 -15.57 10.93
C GLN A 50 1.30 -14.22 11.10
N ARG A 51 0.74 -13.12 10.58
CA ARG A 51 1.26 -11.75 10.83
C ARG A 51 1.25 -11.38 12.30
N LYS A 52 0.16 -11.70 13.01
CA LYS A 52 0.07 -11.46 14.46
C LYS A 52 1.11 -12.28 15.21
N ALA A 53 1.32 -13.54 14.83
CA ALA A 53 2.36 -14.39 15.41
C ALA A 53 3.76 -13.81 15.17
N ALA A 54 4.09 -13.43 13.93
CA ALA A 54 5.37 -12.82 13.59
C ALA A 54 5.61 -11.50 14.35
N ASN A 55 4.59 -10.65 14.48
CA ASN A 55 4.70 -9.41 15.24
C ASN A 55 4.95 -9.65 16.74
N ARG A 56 4.27 -10.65 17.34
CA ARG A 56 4.50 -11.00 18.75
C ARG A 56 5.94 -11.42 19.00
N LEU A 57 6.56 -12.15 18.08
CA LEU A 57 7.98 -12.53 18.20
C LEU A 57 8.88 -11.30 18.14
N ARG A 58 8.63 -10.36 17.23
CA ARG A 58 9.41 -9.11 17.10
C ARG A 58 9.33 -8.23 18.34
N VAL A 59 8.15 -8.12 18.96
CA VAL A 59 7.95 -7.27 20.15
C VAL A 59 8.56 -7.89 21.41
N VAL A 60 8.59 -9.23 21.52
CA VAL A 60 9.15 -9.93 22.69
C VAL A 60 10.69 -9.92 22.69
N ASP A 61 11.32 -9.89 21.51
CA ASP A 61 12.78 -9.93 21.35
C ASP A 61 13.51 -8.59 21.60
N ASP A 62 12.77 -7.51 21.88
CA ASP A 62 13.32 -6.16 22.10
C ASP A 62 14.02 -5.98 23.47
N SER A 63 14.37 -7.08 24.15
CA SER A 63 14.92 -7.04 25.51
C SER A 63 16.40 -7.44 25.61
N GLY A 64 17.04 -7.86 24.50
CA GLY A 64 18.45 -8.30 24.54
C GLY A 64 19.27 -8.09 23.27
N VAL A 65 18.63 -7.82 22.13
CA VAL A 65 19.34 -7.60 20.86
C VAL A 65 19.12 -6.17 20.40
N HIS A 66 20.16 -5.34 20.55
CA HIS A 66 20.13 -3.94 20.11
C HIS A 66 21.28 -3.66 19.14
N ALA A 67 21.03 -2.77 18.18
CA ALA A 67 22.07 -2.28 17.31
C ALA A 67 23.13 -1.50 18.10
N PRO A 68 24.42 -1.57 17.72
CA PRO A 68 25.46 -0.76 18.35
C PRO A 68 25.20 0.74 18.11
N ALA A 69 25.46 1.57 19.12
CA ALA A 69 25.17 3.02 19.08
C ALA A 69 25.79 3.73 17.86
N SER A 70 26.99 3.32 17.46
CA SER A 70 27.68 3.87 16.29
C SER A 70 26.95 3.60 14.96
N LEU A 71 26.23 2.48 14.84
CA LEU A 71 25.41 2.20 13.65
C LEU A 71 24.17 3.09 13.64
N VAL A 72 23.53 3.26 14.80
CA VAL A 72 22.35 4.11 14.97
C VAL A 72 22.67 5.57 14.64
N GLU A 73 23.80 6.08 15.13
CA GLU A 73 24.28 7.43 14.83
C GLU A 73 24.53 7.64 13.33
N ARG A 74 25.19 6.68 12.67
CA ARG A 74 25.44 6.74 11.22
C ARG A 74 24.15 6.71 10.41
N LEU A 75 23.19 5.85 10.76
CA LEU A 75 21.88 5.78 10.10
C LEU A 75 21.09 7.09 10.28
N ALA A 76 21.15 7.71 11.46
CA ALA A 76 20.53 9.01 11.72
C ALA A 76 21.14 10.13 10.87
N GLY A 77 22.45 10.06 10.56
CA GLY A 77 23.13 11.00 9.68
C GLY A 77 22.68 10.91 8.22
N LEU A 78 22.42 9.72 7.69
CA LEU A 78 21.99 9.54 6.28
C LEU A 78 20.70 10.32 5.98
N CYS A 79 19.72 10.31 6.87
CA CYS A 79 18.48 11.07 6.70
C CYS A 79 18.68 12.59 6.70
N ALA A 80 19.78 13.10 7.28
CA ALA A 80 20.10 14.53 7.31
C ALA A 80 20.78 14.99 6.01
N ASP A 81 21.59 14.13 5.39
CA ASP A 81 22.31 14.43 4.16
C ASP A 81 21.39 14.45 2.91
N ASP A 82 20.38 13.57 2.86
CA ASP A 82 19.41 13.53 1.75
C ASP A 82 18.54 14.80 1.66
N LEU A 83 18.27 15.49 2.78
CA LEU A 83 17.49 16.74 2.77
C LEU A 83 18.34 17.99 2.44
N ALA A 84 19.67 17.85 2.40
CA ALA A 84 20.58 18.94 2.03
C ALA A 84 21.00 18.89 0.55
N GLY A 85 20.68 17.79 -0.16
CA GLY A 85 21.16 17.50 -1.53
C GLY A 85 20.27 17.93 -2.69
N ASP A 86 19.00 18.28 -2.46
CA ASP A 86 18.04 18.54 -3.55
C ASP A 86 17.28 19.86 -3.37
N ALA A 87 18.03 20.94 -3.22
CA ALA A 87 17.49 22.29 -3.37
C ALA A 87 17.50 22.82 -4.82
N GLU A 88 18.08 22.12 -5.81
CA GLU A 88 18.15 22.64 -7.18
C GLU A 88 17.97 21.53 -8.24
N GLY A 89 16.74 21.38 -8.77
CA GLY A 89 16.60 21.15 -10.22
C GLY A 89 15.57 20.17 -10.79
N ASP A 90 15.01 19.20 -10.07
CA ASP A 90 14.20 18.13 -10.73
C ASP A 90 12.82 17.81 -10.10
N SER A 91 12.67 17.94 -8.78
CA SER A 91 11.43 17.58 -8.06
C SER A 91 10.24 18.52 -8.33
N ALA A 92 10.49 19.75 -8.79
CA ALA A 92 9.44 20.73 -9.08
C ALA A 92 8.59 20.35 -10.31
N ARG A 93 9.21 19.84 -11.40
CA ARG A 93 8.48 19.56 -12.65
C ARG A 93 7.53 18.37 -12.55
N ARG A 94 7.89 17.35 -11.76
CA ARG A 94 7.08 16.14 -11.60
C ARG A 94 5.85 16.37 -10.72
N GLY A 95 5.97 17.23 -9.70
CA GLY A 95 4.86 17.63 -8.82
C GLY A 95 3.88 18.59 -9.49
N GLU A 96 4.36 19.51 -10.34
CA GLU A 96 3.52 20.51 -10.99
C GLU A 96 2.62 19.90 -12.08
N ALA A 97 3.13 18.96 -12.89
CA ALA A 97 2.34 18.25 -13.89
C ALA A 97 1.21 17.38 -13.28
N ALA A 98 1.43 16.83 -12.07
CA ALA A 98 0.41 16.06 -11.36
C ALA A 98 -0.67 16.98 -10.74
N ARG A 99 -0.27 18.13 -10.19
CA ARG A 99 -1.19 19.14 -9.64
C ARG A 99 -2.04 19.80 -10.72
N GLU A 100 -1.47 20.08 -11.88
CA GLU A 100 -2.18 20.67 -13.02
C GLU A 100 -3.22 19.71 -13.61
N LYS A 101 -2.89 18.42 -13.75
CA LYS A 101 -3.84 17.40 -14.20
C LYS A 101 -5.00 17.22 -13.23
N LEU A 102 -4.74 17.25 -11.92
CA LEU A 102 -5.79 17.17 -10.90
C LEU A 102 -6.69 18.42 -10.91
N GLY A 103 -6.10 19.60 -11.12
CA GLY A 103 -6.85 20.86 -11.28
C GLY A 103 -7.75 20.89 -12.53
N ARG A 104 -7.28 20.36 -13.66
CA ARG A 104 -8.07 20.26 -14.91
C ARG A 104 -9.27 19.31 -14.75
N LEU A 105 -9.10 18.18 -14.04
CA LEU A 105 -10.19 17.26 -13.74
C LEU A 105 -11.23 17.89 -12.80
N GLY A 106 -10.78 18.63 -11.79
CA GLY A 106 -11.66 19.39 -10.88
C GLY A 106 -12.52 20.43 -11.62
N ASN A 107 -11.91 21.22 -12.50
CA ASN A 107 -12.62 22.24 -13.29
C ASN A 107 -13.60 21.64 -14.31
N ALA A 108 -13.28 20.48 -14.90
CA ALA A 108 -14.19 19.79 -15.82
C ALA A 108 -15.45 19.27 -15.10
N LEU A 109 -15.27 18.70 -13.89
CA LEU A 109 -16.40 18.23 -13.08
C LEU A 109 -17.27 19.41 -12.63
N GLN A 110 -16.65 20.51 -12.19
CA GLN A 110 -17.37 21.71 -11.77
C GLN A 110 -18.16 22.36 -12.92
N SER A 111 -17.60 22.39 -14.13
CA SER A 111 -18.27 22.91 -15.33
C SER A 111 -19.47 22.02 -15.75
N SER A 112 -19.33 20.70 -15.60
CA SER A 112 -20.41 19.75 -15.88
C SER A 112 -21.59 19.89 -14.90
N VAL A 113 -21.27 20.05 -13.60
CA VAL A 113 -22.28 20.30 -12.55
C VAL A 113 -22.97 21.64 -12.77
N GLN A 114 -22.22 22.72 -13.04
CA GLN A 114 -22.81 24.03 -13.31
C GLN A 114 -23.69 24.05 -14.57
N SER A 115 -23.28 23.35 -15.63
CA SER A 115 -24.08 23.22 -16.86
C SER A 115 -25.40 22.48 -16.59
N SER A 116 -25.35 21.41 -15.80
CA SER A 116 -26.53 20.62 -15.42
C SER A 116 -27.49 21.41 -14.53
N LEU A 117 -26.96 22.13 -13.53
CA LEU A 117 -27.76 23.00 -12.66
C LEU A 117 -28.38 24.18 -13.42
N SER A 118 -27.64 24.76 -14.38
CA SER A 118 -28.15 25.83 -15.24
C SER A 118 -29.26 25.34 -16.18
N ALA A 119 -29.15 24.10 -16.68
CA ALA A 119 -30.17 23.46 -17.51
C ALA A 119 -31.43 23.06 -16.73
N LEU A 120 -31.30 22.80 -15.43
CA LEU A 120 -32.44 22.59 -14.53
C LEU A 120 -33.10 23.92 -14.16
N LYS A 121 -32.32 24.98 -13.94
CA LYS A 121 -32.84 26.31 -13.56
C LYS A 121 -33.70 26.97 -14.65
N ARG A 122 -33.38 26.76 -15.94
CA ARG A 122 -34.17 27.26 -17.08
C ARG A 122 -35.48 26.50 -17.36
N ARG A 123 -35.72 25.37 -16.70
CA ARG A 123 -36.96 24.57 -16.84
C ARG A 123 -37.96 24.78 -15.71
N GLY A 124 -37.59 25.59 -14.72
CA GLY A 124 -38.42 25.93 -13.56
C GLY A 124 -38.94 27.37 -13.56
N GLU A 125 -38.88 28.07 -14.70
CA GLU A 125 -39.48 29.39 -14.94
C GLU A 125 -40.64 29.29 -15.93
#